data_AF-A0A4R4KNI3-F1
#
_entry.id   AF-A0A4R4KNI3-F1
#
_cell.length_a   1.000
_cell.length_b   1.000
_cell.length_c   1.000
_cell.angle_alpha   90.00
_cell.angle_beta   90.00
_cell.angle_gamma   90.00
#
_symmetry.space_group_name_H-M   'P 1'
#
loop_
_entity.id
_entity.type
_entity.pdbx_description
1 polymer ?
#
loop_
_entity_poly.entity_id
_entity_poly.type
_entity_poly.pdbx_seq_one_letter_code
_entity_poly.pdbx_strand_id
1 'polypeptide(L)'
;VAEMQRRGAVHFHVLLRLDGVDPHDRHARVPPPAGITADDLDTAVHAAARQITVTTPPHPDRPHGWPIAWGEQVDVRRIGASDSDVTDGKVAAYLAKYATKSTEVTGHCSTRLTPDTIDAYADPEGDHLARLIDACWRLGRPTHHHTTRIAAPTGERQAGLDTTPNTYAGLRRWAHMLGYGGHFLTKARRYSITFGQLRDTRATYRRTEDDTTDTITVGTLAFVGSGWLTNGDALLANTAAAQHRERRRVGREELAHEAWSGVAA
;
A
#
# COMPACT_ATOMS: atom_id res chain seq x y z
N VAL A 1 -7.07 -6.89 -0.77
CA VAL A 1 -5.80 -6.22 -0.41
C VAL A 1 -5.29 -5.54 -1.66
N ALA A 2 -4.87 -4.29 -1.58
CA ALA A 2 -4.25 -3.58 -2.69
C ALA A 2 -2.72 -3.53 -2.50
N GLU A 3 -1.98 -3.76 -3.58
CA GLU A 3 -0.52 -3.67 -3.65
C GLU A 3 -0.14 -2.70 -4.77
N MET A 4 0.90 -1.87 -4.56
CA MET A 4 1.48 -1.07 -5.63
C MET A 4 2.61 -1.85 -6.34
N GLN A 5 2.50 -2.04 -7.66
CA GLN A 5 3.58 -2.64 -8.44
C GLN A 5 4.67 -1.62 -8.77
N ARG A 6 5.85 -2.12 -9.15
CA ARG A 6 7.01 -1.30 -9.57
C ARG A 6 6.66 -0.22 -10.60
N ARG A 7 5.71 -0.50 -11.51
CA ARG A 7 5.27 0.44 -12.55
C ARG A 7 4.27 1.49 -12.08
N GLY A 8 3.89 1.54 -10.80
CA GLY A 8 2.87 2.47 -10.28
C GLY A 8 1.42 2.03 -10.51
N ALA A 9 1.21 0.79 -10.96
CA ALA A 9 -0.13 0.20 -11.10
C ALA A 9 -0.56 -0.48 -9.79
N VAL A 10 -1.82 -0.29 -9.40
CA VAL A 10 -2.39 -0.94 -8.22
C VAL A 10 -2.93 -2.31 -8.61
N HIS A 11 -2.44 -3.36 -7.95
CA HIS A 11 -2.93 -4.72 -8.06
C HIS A 11 -3.83 -5.06 -6.88
N PHE A 12 -4.91 -5.79 -7.16
CA PHE A 12 -5.88 -6.19 -6.16
C PHE A 12 -5.86 -7.69 -5.98
N HIS A 13 -5.64 -8.12 -4.73
CA HIS A 13 -5.77 -9.51 -4.32
C HIS A 13 -7.04 -9.68 -3.52
N VAL A 14 -7.93 -10.56 -3.95
CA VAL A 14 -9.22 -10.81 -3.32
C VAL A 14 -9.40 -12.32 -3.11
N LEU A 15 -9.90 -12.70 -1.94
CA LEU A 15 -10.43 -14.03 -1.69
C LEU A 15 -11.95 -13.96 -1.82
N LEU A 16 -12.50 -14.71 -2.78
CA LEU A 16 -13.93 -14.79 -3.01
C LEU A 16 -14.43 -16.18 -2.61
N ARG A 17 -15.64 -16.21 -2.04
CA ARG A 17 -16.36 -17.43 -1.72
C ARG A 17 -17.82 -17.25 -2.06
N LEU A 18 -18.43 -18.31 -2.53
CA LEU A 18 -19.84 -18.36 -2.89
C LEU A 18 -20.56 -19.29 -1.91
N ASP A 19 -21.45 -18.72 -1.11
CA ASP A 19 -22.25 -19.44 -0.12
C ASP A 19 -23.74 -19.19 -0.38
N GLY A 20 -24.59 -20.10 0.07
CA GLY A 20 -26.02 -19.83 0.17
C GLY A 20 -26.35 -18.89 1.33
N VAL A 21 -27.61 -18.45 1.37
CA VAL A 21 -28.16 -17.67 2.47
C VAL A 21 -29.22 -18.51 3.17
N ASP A 22 -29.02 -18.78 4.46
CA ASP A 22 -30.04 -19.39 5.31
C ASP A 22 -31.01 -18.29 5.78
N PRO A 23 -32.33 -18.41 5.51
CA PRO A 23 -33.33 -17.42 5.89
C PRO A 23 -33.51 -17.24 7.41
N HIS A 24 -33.14 -18.23 8.21
CA HIS A 24 -33.35 -18.29 9.65
C HIS A 24 -32.06 -18.04 10.44
N ASP A 25 -30.89 -18.29 9.84
CA ASP A 25 -29.60 -17.93 10.42
C ASP A 25 -28.66 -17.26 9.41
N ARG A 26 -28.57 -15.94 9.48
CA ARG A 26 -27.64 -15.14 8.67
C ARG A 26 -26.16 -15.47 8.87
N HIS A 27 -25.79 -16.25 9.89
CA HIS A 27 -24.43 -16.67 10.18
C HIS A 27 -24.14 -18.11 9.71
N ALA A 28 -25.15 -18.95 9.50
CA ALA A 28 -25.02 -20.35 9.04
C ALA A 28 -24.34 -20.51 7.68
N ARG A 29 -23.20 -21.19 7.63
CA ARG A 29 -22.47 -21.47 6.39
C ARG A 29 -23.16 -22.61 5.65
N VAL A 30 -23.91 -22.27 4.61
CA VAL A 30 -24.62 -23.24 3.77
C VAL A 30 -24.04 -23.21 2.35
N PRO A 31 -24.02 -24.35 1.64
CA PRO A 31 -23.52 -24.39 0.26
C PRO A 31 -24.36 -23.49 -0.65
N PRO A 32 -23.80 -23.05 -1.79
CA PRO A 32 -24.58 -22.33 -2.78
C PRO A 32 -25.74 -23.20 -3.31
N PRO A 33 -26.81 -22.59 -3.85
CA PRO A 33 -27.90 -23.31 -4.50
C PRO A 33 -27.41 -24.33 -5.53
N ALA A 34 -28.15 -25.43 -5.66
CA ALA A 34 -27.85 -26.46 -6.66
C ALA A 34 -27.83 -25.85 -8.07
N GLY A 35 -26.76 -26.13 -8.83
CA GLY A 35 -26.54 -25.57 -10.17
C GLY A 35 -25.64 -24.33 -10.20
N ILE A 36 -25.29 -23.75 -9.05
CA ILE A 36 -24.27 -22.69 -8.97
C ILE A 36 -22.93 -23.30 -8.57
N THR A 37 -21.92 -23.06 -9.40
CA THR A 37 -20.61 -23.72 -9.34
C THR A 37 -19.47 -22.71 -9.19
N ALA A 38 -18.24 -23.22 -9.01
CA ALA A 38 -17.04 -22.40 -9.03
C ALA A 38 -16.73 -21.82 -10.42
N ASP A 39 -17.25 -22.42 -11.51
CA ASP A 39 -17.13 -21.88 -12.88
C ASP A 39 -17.99 -20.62 -13.05
N ASP A 40 -19.14 -20.54 -12.37
CA ASP A 40 -19.98 -19.34 -12.37
C ASP A 40 -19.29 -18.17 -11.67
N LEU A 41 -18.59 -18.45 -10.56
CA LEU A 41 -17.80 -17.44 -9.86
C LEU A 41 -16.64 -16.93 -10.71
N ASP A 42 -15.93 -17.84 -11.39
CA ASP A 42 -14.84 -17.50 -12.31
C ASP A 42 -15.34 -16.58 -13.45
N THR A 43 -16.42 -17.00 -14.10
CA THR A 43 -17.10 -16.25 -15.17
C THR A 43 -17.53 -14.87 -14.68
N ALA A 44 -18.11 -14.79 -13.47
CA ALA A 44 -18.55 -13.54 -12.88
C ALA A 44 -17.38 -12.58 -12.59
N VAL A 45 -16.24 -13.08 -12.11
CA VAL A 45 -15.04 -12.27 -11.87
C VAL A 45 -14.52 -11.68 -13.18
N HIS A 46 -14.41 -12.50 -14.23
CA HIS A 46 -13.96 -12.02 -15.53
C HIS A 46 -14.95 -11.04 -16.17
N ALA A 47 -16.26 -11.27 -16.03
CA ALA A 47 -17.27 -10.32 -16.47
C ALA A 47 -17.17 -8.99 -15.72
N ALA A 48 -17.02 -9.03 -14.39
CA ALA A 48 -16.86 -7.85 -13.56
C ALA A 48 -15.60 -7.06 -13.93
N ALA A 49 -14.46 -7.74 -14.13
CA ALA A 49 -13.22 -7.07 -14.53
C ALA A 49 -13.35 -6.34 -15.88
N ARG A 50 -14.09 -6.90 -16.84
CA ARG A 50 -14.33 -6.25 -18.14
C ARG A 50 -15.29 -5.06 -18.08
N GLN A 51 -16.24 -5.08 -17.15
CA GLN A 51 -17.35 -4.11 -17.12
C GLN A 51 -17.14 -2.97 -16.12
N ILE A 52 -16.39 -3.21 -15.04
CA ILE A 52 -16.20 -2.21 -13.99
C ILE A 52 -15.23 -1.14 -14.49
N THR A 53 -15.78 0.06 -14.66
CA THR A 53 -15.03 1.29 -14.93
C THR A 53 -15.39 2.35 -13.91
N VAL A 54 -14.42 3.15 -13.49
CA VAL A 54 -14.64 4.30 -12.60
C VAL A 54 -14.05 5.53 -13.26
N THR A 55 -14.84 6.59 -13.40
CA THR A 55 -14.31 7.89 -13.80
C THR A 55 -13.89 8.65 -12.55
N THR A 56 -12.65 9.12 -12.50
CA THR A 56 -12.17 9.92 -11.37
C THR A 56 -12.89 11.28 -11.32
N PRO A 57 -12.87 11.98 -10.17
CA PRO A 57 -13.41 13.34 -10.08
C PRO A 57 -12.76 14.31 -11.10
N PRO A 58 -13.43 15.40 -11.51
CA PRO A 58 -12.84 16.44 -12.35
C PRO A 58 -11.49 16.97 -11.84
N HIS A 59 -10.61 17.34 -12.76
CA HIS A 59 -9.32 17.98 -12.45
C HIS A 59 -9.04 19.08 -13.51
N PRO A 60 -8.31 20.17 -13.20
CA PRO A 60 -8.02 21.20 -14.19
C PRO A 60 -7.32 20.70 -15.47
N ASP A 61 -6.42 19.71 -15.35
CA ASP A 61 -5.79 19.07 -16.53
C ASP A 61 -6.74 18.15 -17.31
N ARG A 62 -7.84 17.72 -16.68
CA ARG A 62 -8.83 16.84 -17.28
C ARG A 62 -10.22 17.08 -16.67
N PRO A 63 -10.98 18.05 -17.21
CA PRO A 63 -12.25 18.49 -16.61
C PRO A 63 -13.29 17.37 -16.47
N HIS A 64 -13.23 16.35 -17.32
CA HIS A 64 -14.15 15.20 -17.27
C HIS A 64 -13.62 14.02 -16.43
N GLY A 65 -12.46 14.16 -15.79
CA GLY A 65 -11.81 13.08 -15.06
C GLY A 65 -11.15 12.03 -15.97
N TRP A 66 -10.40 11.12 -15.37
CA TRP A 66 -9.76 9.99 -16.07
C TRP A 66 -10.64 8.74 -15.93
N PRO A 67 -10.91 8.01 -17.03
CA PRO A 67 -11.50 6.68 -16.93
C PRO A 67 -10.45 5.70 -16.39
N ILE A 68 -10.83 4.96 -15.35
CA ILE A 68 -10.04 3.89 -14.74
C ILE A 68 -10.78 2.57 -15.00
N ALA A 69 -10.06 1.60 -15.52
CA ALA A 69 -10.56 0.25 -15.79
C ALA A 69 -9.51 -0.78 -15.35
N TRP A 70 -9.93 -2.04 -15.27
CA TRP A 70 -8.99 -3.14 -15.10
C TRP A 70 -8.18 -3.35 -16.37
N GLY A 71 -6.89 -3.65 -16.21
CA GLY A 71 -6.04 -4.08 -17.33
C GLY A 71 -6.31 -5.54 -17.72
N GLU A 72 -5.53 -6.06 -18.66
CA GLU A 72 -5.66 -7.43 -19.17
C GLU A 72 -5.27 -8.52 -18.16
N GLN A 73 -4.56 -8.16 -17.09
CA GLN A 73 -4.00 -9.10 -16.12
C GLN A 73 -5.03 -9.44 -15.03
N VAL A 74 -5.87 -10.45 -15.30
CA VAL A 74 -6.82 -11.04 -14.35
C VAL A 74 -6.48 -12.52 -14.16
N ASP A 75 -6.01 -12.89 -12.98
CA ASP A 75 -5.67 -14.28 -12.62
C ASP A 75 -6.64 -14.78 -11.53
N VAL A 76 -7.41 -15.81 -11.85
CA VAL A 76 -8.38 -16.44 -10.94
C VAL A 76 -7.93 -17.87 -10.68
N ARG A 77 -7.80 -18.22 -9.40
CA ARG A 77 -7.38 -19.56 -8.97
C ARG A 77 -8.35 -20.12 -7.94
N ARG A 78 -8.76 -21.36 -8.15
CA ARG A 78 -9.60 -22.10 -7.21
C ARG A 78 -8.75 -22.54 -6.02
N ILE A 79 -9.36 -22.45 -4.83
CA ILE A 79 -8.75 -22.89 -3.58
C ILE A 79 -9.68 -23.97 -3.02
N GLY A 80 -9.24 -25.23 -3.07
CA GLY A 80 -10.03 -26.40 -2.67
C GLY A 80 -9.28 -27.31 -1.71
N ALA A 81 -10.02 -28.03 -0.86
CA ALA A 81 -9.46 -28.92 0.17
C ALA A 81 -8.83 -30.22 -0.36
N SER A 82 -9.09 -30.58 -1.64
CA SER A 82 -8.55 -31.79 -2.27
C SER A 82 -7.16 -31.60 -2.87
N ASP A 83 -6.74 -30.36 -3.12
CA ASP A 83 -5.34 -30.04 -3.47
C ASP A 83 -4.57 -29.86 -2.16
N SER A 84 -3.86 -30.92 -1.76
CA SER A 84 -2.99 -30.96 -0.56
C SER A 84 -1.94 -29.85 -0.50
N ASP A 85 -1.78 -29.08 -1.58
CA ASP A 85 -0.83 -28.00 -1.72
C ASP A 85 -1.33 -26.59 -1.40
N VAL A 86 -2.62 -26.37 -1.08
CA VAL A 86 -3.10 -25.04 -0.67
C VAL A 86 -3.86 -25.12 0.65
N THR A 87 -3.11 -25.17 1.74
CA THR A 87 -3.66 -25.10 3.11
C THR A 87 -4.18 -23.70 3.43
N ASP A 88 -5.10 -23.59 4.38
CA ASP A 88 -5.55 -22.30 4.95
C ASP A 88 -4.37 -21.40 5.36
N GLY A 89 -3.28 -22.01 5.85
CA GLY A 89 -2.02 -21.33 6.17
C GLY A 89 -1.33 -20.73 4.95
N LYS A 90 -1.29 -21.43 3.81
CA LYS A 90 -0.75 -20.91 2.54
C LYS A 90 -1.59 -19.75 2.00
N VAL A 91 -2.91 -19.80 2.10
CA VAL A 91 -3.81 -18.70 1.71
C VAL A 91 -3.62 -17.47 2.61
N ALA A 92 -3.51 -17.70 3.93
CA ALA A 92 -3.27 -16.63 4.88
C ALA A 92 -1.90 -15.98 4.67
N ALA A 93 -0.85 -16.77 4.45
CA ALA A 93 0.49 -16.29 4.12
C ALA A 93 0.53 -15.51 2.80
N TYR A 94 -0.19 -15.99 1.78
CA TYR A 94 -0.34 -15.30 0.50
C TYR A 94 -0.99 -13.93 0.69
N LEU A 95 -2.12 -13.84 1.42
CA LEU A 95 -2.76 -12.55 1.70
C LEU A 95 -1.89 -11.64 2.57
N ALA A 96 -1.19 -12.19 3.57
CA ALA A 96 -0.29 -11.44 4.45
C ALA A 96 0.88 -10.83 3.66
N LYS A 97 1.45 -11.57 2.71
CA LYS A 97 2.51 -11.10 1.81
C LYS A 97 2.11 -9.81 1.10
N TYR A 98 0.89 -9.74 0.58
CA TYR A 98 0.44 -8.55 -0.16
C TYR A 98 -0.09 -7.44 0.73
N ALA A 99 -0.46 -7.76 1.98
CA ALA A 99 -0.89 -6.76 2.95
C ALA A 99 0.27 -5.89 3.45
N THR A 100 1.51 -6.36 3.29
CA THR A 100 2.72 -5.65 3.74
C THR A 100 3.58 -5.12 2.59
N LYS A 101 3.24 -5.45 1.34
CA LYS A 101 4.07 -5.12 0.18
C LYS A 101 3.77 -3.72 -0.35
N SER A 102 4.55 -2.74 0.11
CA SER A 102 4.42 -1.33 -0.23
C SER A 102 5.24 -0.93 -1.47
N THR A 103 5.46 0.37 -1.68
CA THR A 103 6.21 0.95 -2.81
C THR A 103 7.70 0.68 -2.78
N GLU A 104 8.24 0.03 -1.74
CA GLU A 104 9.66 -0.30 -1.62
C GLU A 104 10.19 -1.11 -2.83
N VAL A 105 9.32 -1.87 -3.50
CA VAL A 105 9.66 -2.63 -4.71
C VAL A 105 9.97 -1.77 -5.94
N THR A 106 9.66 -0.48 -5.88
CA THR A 106 10.00 0.50 -6.92
C THR A 106 11.44 1.01 -6.79
N GLY A 107 12.12 0.70 -5.68
CA GLY A 107 13.48 1.19 -5.38
C GLY A 107 13.53 2.63 -4.88
N HIS A 108 12.40 3.35 -4.91
CA HIS A 108 12.30 4.71 -4.40
C HIS A 108 12.09 4.72 -2.89
N CYS A 109 12.90 5.49 -2.18
CA CYS A 109 12.92 5.51 -0.73
C CYS A 109 13.22 6.92 -0.21
N SER A 110 12.53 7.92 -0.76
CA SER A 110 12.52 9.27 -0.20
C SER A 110 11.54 9.35 0.98
N THR A 111 11.83 10.23 1.93
CA THR A 111 10.79 10.69 2.86
C THR A 111 9.83 11.63 2.12
N ARG A 112 8.78 12.08 2.81
CA ARG A 112 7.85 13.10 2.30
C ARG A 112 8.58 14.21 1.52
N LEU A 113 8.25 14.33 0.24
CA LEU A 113 8.78 15.37 -0.64
C LEU A 113 8.13 16.72 -0.31
N THR A 114 8.89 17.78 -0.45
CA THR A 114 8.52 19.18 -0.22
C THR A 114 8.79 20.01 -1.49
N PRO A 115 8.24 21.23 -1.61
CA PRO A 115 8.58 22.12 -2.73
C PRO A 115 10.09 22.35 -2.90
N ASP A 116 10.86 22.30 -1.81
CA ASP A 116 12.30 22.52 -1.84
C ASP A 116 13.12 21.27 -2.21
N THR A 117 12.52 20.08 -2.16
CA THR A 117 13.22 18.80 -2.38
C THR A 117 12.73 18.06 -3.62
N ILE A 118 11.58 18.44 -4.17
CA ILE A 118 10.92 17.72 -5.27
C ILE A 118 11.78 17.67 -6.55
N ASP A 119 12.48 18.74 -6.89
CA ASP A 119 13.25 18.86 -8.14
C ASP A 119 14.44 17.87 -8.21
N ALA A 120 14.88 17.32 -7.07
CA ALA A 120 15.92 16.29 -7.04
C ALA A 120 15.39 14.89 -7.42
N TYR A 121 14.07 14.69 -7.46
CA TYR A 121 13.45 13.39 -7.66
C TYR A 121 12.39 13.37 -8.77
N ALA A 122 11.77 14.51 -9.07
CA ALA A 122 10.78 14.64 -10.12
C ALA A 122 11.45 15.17 -11.40
N ASP A 123 11.27 14.45 -12.49
CA ASP A 123 11.69 14.88 -13.81
C ASP A 123 10.68 14.34 -14.83
N PRO A 124 9.92 15.20 -15.52
CA PRO A 124 8.94 14.78 -16.52
C PRO A 124 9.60 14.08 -17.74
N GLU A 125 10.88 14.34 -18.00
CA GLU A 125 11.66 13.71 -19.07
C GLU A 125 12.61 12.63 -18.54
N GLY A 126 12.61 12.41 -17.23
CA GLY A 126 13.48 11.47 -16.54
C GLY A 126 13.01 10.02 -16.67
N ASP A 127 13.51 9.17 -15.79
CA ASP A 127 13.10 7.77 -15.74
C ASP A 127 11.62 7.59 -15.34
N HIS A 128 11.12 6.35 -15.40
CA HIS A 128 9.72 6.05 -15.08
C HIS A 128 9.30 6.53 -13.68
N LEU A 129 10.20 6.41 -12.72
CA LEU A 129 9.95 6.77 -11.34
C LEU A 129 9.87 8.29 -11.18
N ALA A 130 10.81 9.02 -11.77
CA ALA A 130 10.84 10.48 -11.77
C ALA A 130 9.57 11.07 -12.40
N ARG A 131 9.10 10.47 -13.51
CA ARG A 131 7.83 10.85 -14.15
C ARG A 131 6.60 10.57 -13.30
N LEU A 132 6.58 9.47 -12.54
CA LEU A 132 5.48 9.17 -11.62
C LEU A 132 5.43 10.16 -10.45
N ILE A 133 6.60 10.53 -9.91
CA ILE A 133 6.71 11.53 -8.83
C ILE A 133 6.23 12.90 -9.34
N ASP A 134 6.70 13.32 -10.51
CA ASP A 134 6.23 14.54 -11.20
C ASP A 134 4.71 14.53 -11.39
N ALA A 135 4.16 13.45 -11.95
CA ALA A 135 2.72 13.33 -12.17
C ALA A 135 1.93 13.45 -10.86
N CYS A 136 2.37 12.78 -9.78
CA CYS A 136 1.74 12.89 -8.46
C CYS A 136 1.76 14.33 -7.93
N TRP A 137 2.90 15.02 -8.09
CA TRP A 137 3.09 16.39 -7.63
C TRP A 137 2.25 17.39 -8.42
N ARG A 138 2.17 17.22 -9.74
CA ARG A 138 1.38 18.03 -10.68
C ARG A 138 -0.11 17.85 -10.47
N LEU A 139 -0.58 16.60 -10.36
CA LEU A 139 -2.01 16.29 -10.18
C LEU A 139 -2.51 16.66 -8.78
N GLY A 140 -1.67 16.59 -7.76
CA GLY A 140 -2.03 17.04 -6.42
C GLY A 140 -1.78 18.53 -6.17
N ARG A 141 -1.51 19.34 -7.21
CA ARG A 141 -1.26 20.78 -7.04
C ARG A 141 -2.50 21.50 -6.50
N PRO A 142 -2.35 22.55 -5.69
CA PRO A 142 -3.46 23.39 -5.29
C PRO A 142 -4.21 23.93 -6.53
N THR A 143 -5.53 23.72 -6.60
CA THR A 143 -6.34 24.07 -7.78
C THR A 143 -7.05 25.42 -7.65
N HIS A 144 -6.95 26.10 -6.49
CA HIS A 144 -7.44 27.47 -6.30
C HIS A 144 -6.40 28.33 -5.59
N HIS A 145 -6.12 29.50 -6.17
CA HIS A 145 -5.44 30.60 -5.49
C HIS A 145 -6.47 31.32 -4.61
N HIS A 146 -6.41 31.16 -3.29
CA HIS A 146 -6.86 32.23 -2.41
C HIS A 146 -5.64 33.05 -2.01
N THR A 147 -5.38 34.11 -2.76
CA THR A 147 -4.45 35.16 -2.37
C THR A 147 -5.05 35.94 -1.20
N THR A 148 -4.78 35.51 0.03
CA THR A 148 -4.76 36.44 1.17
C THR A 148 -3.30 36.67 1.56
N ARG A 149 -2.88 37.89 1.23
CA ARG A 149 -1.54 38.43 1.34
C ARG A 149 -1.28 38.85 2.78
N ILE A 150 -0.87 37.94 3.66
CA ILE A 150 -0.15 38.27 4.92
C ILE A 150 0.94 37.22 5.12
N ALA A 151 2.17 37.66 5.37
CA ALA A 151 3.32 36.81 5.58
C ALA A 151 3.15 35.96 6.85
N ALA A 152 2.75 34.69 6.68
CA ALA A 152 2.77 33.70 7.75
C ALA A 152 4.19 33.14 7.95
N PRO A 153 4.60 32.82 9.20
CA PRO A 153 5.93 32.30 9.49
C PRO A 153 6.18 30.96 8.78
N THR A 154 7.45 30.67 8.51
CA THR A 154 7.96 29.65 7.59
C THR A 154 7.56 28.19 7.91
N GLY A 155 6.82 27.91 8.98
CA GLY A 155 6.33 26.58 9.37
C GLY A 155 4.91 26.21 8.92
N GLU A 156 4.08 27.17 8.50
CA GLU A 156 2.65 26.96 8.21
C GLU A 156 2.31 26.88 6.70
N ARG A 157 3.31 26.78 5.84
CA ARG A 157 3.12 26.93 4.37
C ARG A 157 2.47 25.73 3.68
N GLN A 158 2.50 24.53 4.26
CA GLN A 158 1.95 23.31 3.61
C GLN A 158 0.60 22.86 4.21
N ALA A 159 0.38 23.04 5.52
CA ALA A 159 -0.89 22.68 6.15
C ALA A 159 -2.07 23.47 5.56
N GLY A 160 -1.88 24.75 5.22
CA GLY A 160 -2.91 25.59 4.60
C GLY A 160 -3.23 25.25 3.13
N LEU A 161 -2.26 24.72 2.37
CA LEU A 161 -2.51 24.23 1.00
C LEU A 161 -3.30 22.92 0.98
N ASP A 162 -3.31 22.20 2.11
CA ASP A 162 -4.03 20.94 2.31
C ASP A 162 -5.47 21.14 2.85
N THR A 163 -5.86 22.36 3.25
CA THR A 163 -7.15 22.64 3.93
C THR A 163 -8.32 23.03 3.01
N THR A 164 -8.12 23.17 1.70
CA THR A 164 -9.23 23.30 0.72
C THR A 164 -9.32 22.00 -0.09
N PRO A 165 -10.50 21.41 -0.30
CA PRO A 165 -10.60 20.01 -0.73
C PRO A 165 -10.21 19.85 -2.21
N ASN A 166 -8.91 19.74 -2.48
CA ASN A 166 -8.42 19.11 -3.69
C ASN A 166 -8.49 17.59 -3.49
N THR A 167 -9.41 16.94 -4.20
CA THR A 167 -9.59 15.47 -4.17
C THR A 167 -8.31 14.70 -4.51
N TYR A 168 -7.36 15.34 -5.20
CA TYR A 168 -6.07 14.79 -5.60
C TYR A 168 -4.91 15.19 -4.68
N ALA A 169 -5.13 15.97 -3.61
CA ALA A 169 -4.07 16.38 -2.68
C ALA A 169 -3.30 15.19 -2.08
N GLY A 170 -3.97 14.03 -1.95
CA GLY A 170 -3.36 12.77 -1.55
C GLY A 170 -2.20 12.34 -2.47
N LEU A 171 -2.30 12.56 -3.77
CA LEU A 171 -1.23 12.18 -4.72
C LEU A 171 0.06 12.93 -4.42
N ARG A 172 -0.02 14.25 -4.19
CA ARG A 172 1.13 15.07 -3.82
C ARG A 172 1.64 14.75 -2.42
N ARG A 173 0.74 14.60 -1.44
CA ARG A 173 1.07 14.19 -0.06
C ARG A 173 1.87 12.90 -0.03
N TRP A 174 1.57 11.97 -0.93
CA TRP A 174 2.20 10.66 -1.01
C TRP A 174 3.11 10.50 -2.24
N ALA A 175 3.62 11.59 -2.83
CA ALA A 175 4.47 11.51 -4.02
C ALA A 175 5.76 10.68 -3.80
N HIS A 176 6.34 10.76 -2.60
CA HIS A 176 7.43 9.88 -2.13
C HIS A 176 7.06 8.39 -2.07
N MET A 177 5.77 8.08 -2.12
CA MET A 177 5.20 6.74 -2.26
C MET A 177 4.41 6.61 -3.58
N LEU A 178 4.74 7.39 -4.60
CA LEU A 178 4.11 7.34 -5.93
C LEU A 178 2.58 7.52 -5.88
N GLY A 179 2.12 8.38 -4.98
CA GLY A 179 0.71 8.67 -4.74
C GLY A 179 -0.02 7.60 -3.92
N TYR A 180 0.66 6.52 -3.53
CA TYR A 180 0.10 5.45 -2.71
C TYR A 180 0.08 5.85 -1.23
N GLY A 181 -1.11 6.18 -0.71
CA GLY A 181 -1.32 6.58 0.68
C GLY A 181 -1.30 5.45 1.71
N GLY A 182 -0.91 4.23 1.31
CA GLY A 182 -0.80 3.07 2.17
C GLY A 182 -1.79 1.94 1.84
N HIS A 183 -1.62 0.82 2.53
CA HIS A 183 -2.45 -0.37 2.34
C HIS A 183 -3.87 -0.13 2.82
N PHE A 184 -4.83 -0.43 1.94
CA PHE A 184 -6.19 -0.66 2.35
C PHE A 184 -6.57 -2.13 2.16
N LEU A 185 -7.34 -2.61 3.11
CA LEU A 185 -7.88 -3.96 3.12
C LEU A 185 -9.35 -3.86 3.51
N THR A 186 -10.20 -4.40 2.66
CA THR A 186 -11.61 -4.52 2.96
C THR A 186 -11.85 -5.92 3.49
N LYS A 187 -12.59 -6.00 4.59
CA LYS A 187 -12.94 -7.25 5.25
C LYS A 187 -14.40 -7.59 4.96
N ALA A 188 -14.67 -8.87 4.73
CA ALA A 188 -16.04 -9.37 4.67
C ALA A 188 -16.61 -9.35 6.10
N ARG A 189 -17.76 -8.69 6.30
CA ARG A 189 -18.39 -8.56 7.63
C ARG A 189 -18.66 -9.91 8.29
N ARG A 190 -18.97 -10.93 7.49
CA ARG A 190 -19.39 -12.26 7.96
C ARG A 190 -18.23 -13.24 8.17
N TYR A 191 -17.11 -13.05 7.48
CA TYR A 191 -16.06 -14.07 7.36
C TYR A 191 -14.68 -13.62 7.80
N SER A 192 -14.46 -12.31 7.99
CA SER A 192 -13.16 -11.81 8.41
C SER A 192 -13.06 -11.71 9.93
N ILE A 193 -11.92 -12.14 10.48
CA ILE A 193 -11.55 -11.85 11.87
C ILE A 193 -11.21 -10.36 11.97
N THR A 194 -11.75 -9.69 12.99
CA THR A 194 -11.49 -8.27 13.20
C THR A 194 -10.05 -8.04 13.69
N PHE A 195 -9.50 -6.86 13.43
CA PHE A 195 -8.17 -6.54 13.98
C PHE A 195 -8.20 -6.39 15.50
N GLY A 196 -9.34 -6.01 16.09
CA GLY A 196 -9.54 -5.99 17.54
C GLY A 196 -9.27 -7.38 18.11
N GLN A 197 -10.02 -8.38 17.64
CA GLN A 197 -9.84 -9.78 18.05
C GLN A 197 -8.39 -10.27 17.90
N LEU A 198 -7.73 -10.00 16.75
CA LEU A 198 -6.34 -10.40 16.56
C LEU A 198 -5.37 -9.69 17.53
N ARG A 199 -5.59 -8.41 17.86
CA ARG A 199 -4.77 -7.69 18.82
C ARG A 199 -4.98 -8.22 20.23
N ASP A 200 -6.23 -8.48 20.61
CA ASP A 200 -6.58 -9.01 21.93
C ASP A 200 -5.98 -10.40 22.15
N THR A 201 -6.10 -11.29 21.15
CA THR A 201 -5.47 -12.62 21.20
C THR A 201 -3.94 -12.52 21.36
N ARG A 202 -3.27 -11.63 20.62
CA ARG A 202 -1.82 -11.42 20.75
C ARG A 202 -1.44 -10.82 22.10
N ALA A 203 -2.22 -9.89 22.62
CA ALA A 203 -2.00 -9.28 23.92
C ALA A 203 -2.15 -10.30 25.05
N THR A 204 -3.12 -11.22 24.94
CA THR A 204 -3.27 -12.35 25.87
C THR A 204 -2.08 -13.31 25.75
N TYR A 205 -1.70 -13.71 24.53
CA TYR A 205 -0.55 -14.60 24.31
C TYR A 205 0.76 -14.02 24.86
N ARG A 206 1.05 -12.73 24.64
CA ARG A 206 2.24 -12.09 25.22
C ARG A 206 2.22 -12.08 26.74
N ARG A 207 1.05 -11.82 27.35
CA ARG A 207 0.90 -11.86 28.82
C ARG A 207 1.13 -13.25 29.40
N THR A 208 0.76 -14.30 28.67
CA THR A 208 1.00 -15.68 29.11
C THR A 208 2.44 -16.15 28.88
N GLU A 209 3.16 -15.58 27.92
CA GLU A 209 4.61 -15.85 27.70
C GLU A 209 5.48 -15.10 28.72
N ASP A 210 5.12 -13.86 29.09
CA ASP A 210 5.83 -13.05 30.09
C ASP A 210 5.58 -13.50 31.55
N ASP A 211 4.82 -14.58 31.78
CA ASP A 211 4.56 -15.14 33.11
C ASP A 211 5.78 -15.89 33.70
N THR A 212 6.94 -15.83 33.04
CA THR A 212 8.23 -16.19 33.64
C THR A 212 8.79 -15.01 34.45
N THR A 213 8.29 -14.87 35.67
CA THR A 213 9.00 -14.33 36.86
C THR A 213 9.60 -12.91 36.76
N ASP A 214 8.89 -11.96 37.37
CA ASP A 214 9.42 -10.83 38.17
C ASP A 214 10.08 -9.59 37.52
N THR A 215 9.83 -9.28 36.23
CA THR A 215 10.32 -8.01 35.65
C THR A 215 9.20 -7.09 35.17
N ILE A 216 8.78 -6.15 36.02
CA ILE A 216 7.93 -5.02 35.59
C ILE A 216 8.85 -3.86 35.17
N THR A 217 9.01 -3.65 33.86
CA THR A 217 9.65 -2.42 33.36
C THR A 217 8.60 -1.32 33.18
N VAL A 218 8.44 -0.43 34.17
CA VAL A 218 7.61 0.78 34.02
C VAL A 218 8.49 1.90 33.44
N GLY A 219 8.50 1.99 32.10
CA GLY A 219 9.09 3.13 31.39
C GLY A 219 8.00 4.00 30.77
N THR A 220 7.84 5.22 31.24
CA THR A 220 6.97 6.21 30.58
C THR A 220 7.71 6.79 29.38
N LEU A 221 7.38 6.32 28.18
CA LEU A 221 7.85 6.93 26.95
C LEU A 221 6.87 8.03 26.53
N ALA A 222 7.38 9.25 26.36
CA ALA A 222 6.63 10.35 25.76
C ALA A 222 7.05 10.52 24.30
N PHE A 223 6.09 10.69 23.40
CA PHE A 223 6.36 10.99 22.01
C PHE A 223 6.88 12.43 21.88
N VAL A 224 8.17 12.61 21.57
CA VAL A 224 8.82 13.92 21.42
C VAL A 224 8.69 14.47 19.99
N GLY A 225 8.39 13.61 19.02
CA GLY A 225 8.24 13.97 17.61
C GLY A 225 8.79 12.91 16.67
N SER A 226 8.57 13.11 15.36
CA SER A 226 9.11 12.27 14.30
C SER A 226 9.44 13.13 13.07
N GLY A 227 10.58 12.88 12.43
CA GLY A 227 11.02 13.61 11.23
C GLY A 227 12.32 14.37 11.47
N TRP A 228 12.64 15.28 10.54
CA TRP A 228 13.88 16.04 10.53
C TRP A 228 13.61 17.50 10.88
N LEU A 229 14.52 18.12 11.64
CA LEU A 229 14.36 19.51 12.09
C LEU A 229 14.50 20.50 10.93
N THR A 230 15.36 20.17 9.95
CA THR A 230 15.58 20.99 8.77
C THR A 230 15.51 20.17 7.47
N ASN A 231 15.31 20.86 6.34
CA ASN A 231 15.40 20.26 5.02
C ASN A 231 16.81 19.71 4.73
N GLY A 232 17.86 20.33 5.29
CA GLY A 232 19.24 19.87 5.18
C GLY A 232 19.45 18.52 5.89
N ASP A 233 18.92 18.37 7.10
CA ASP A 233 18.94 17.11 7.85
C ASP A 233 18.21 16.00 7.09
N ALA A 234 17.06 16.34 6.50
CA ALA A 234 16.30 15.42 5.67
C ALA A 234 17.10 14.95 4.45
N LEU A 235 17.77 15.87 3.75
CA LEU A 235 18.60 15.53 2.58
C LEU A 235 19.76 14.61 2.96
N LEU A 236 20.50 14.93 4.02
CA LEU A 236 21.61 14.13 4.51
C LEU A 236 21.15 12.73 4.93
N ALA A 237 20.08 12.63 5.72
CA ALA A 237 19.55 11.36 6.18
C ALA A 237 19.04 10.49 5.02
N ASN A 238 18.33 11.07 4.05
CA ASN A 238 17.84 10.36 2.87
C ASN A 238 18.99 9.86 1.98
N THR A 239 20.02 10.68 1.81
CA THR A 239 21.23 10.32 1.04
C THR A 239 21.98 9.18 1.71
N ALA A 240 22.22 9.26 3.02
CA ALA A 240 22.89 8.21 3.78
C ALA A 240 22.08 6.89 3.76
N ALA A 241 20.75 6.96 3.89
CA ALA A 241 19.88 5.81 3.81
C ALA A 241 19.91 5.16 2.41
N ALA A 242 19.95 5.96 1.34
CA ALA A 242 20.10 5.48 -0.03
C ALA A 242 21.43 4.76 -0.24
N GLN A 243 22.53 5.36 0.19
CA GLN A 243 23.87 4.76 0.14
C GLN A 243 23.96 3.46 0.95
N HIS A 244 23.30 3.38 2.11
CA HIS A 244 23.28 2.16 2.93
C HIS A 244 22.54 1.01 2.25
N ARG A 245 21.38 1.31 1.63
CA ARG A 245 20.63 0.31 0.86
C ARG A 245 21.43 -0.19 -0.35
N GLU A 246 22.09 0.73 -1.06
CA GLU A 246 22.92 0.38 -2.21
C GLU A 246 24.09 -0.52 -1.80
N ARG A 247 24.81 -0.17 -0.72
CA ARG A 247 25.85 -1.04 -0.15
C ARG A 247 25.33 -2.43 0.22
N ARG A 248 24.11 -2.55 0.76
CA ARG A 248 23.47 -3.84 1.04
C ARG A 248 23.02 -4.59 -0.21
N ARG A 249 22.66 -3.90 -1.28
CA ARG A 249 22.32 -4.51 -2.58
C ARG A 249 23.59 -5.09 -3.21
N VAL A 250 24.62 -4.25 -3.37
CA VAL A 250 25.94 -4.65 -3.88
C VAL A 250 26.51 -5.79 -3.04
N GLY A 251 26.51 -5.68 -1.71
CA GLY A 251 27.01 -6.76 -0.85
C GLY A 251 26.25 -8.09 -1.01
N ARG A 252 24.95 -8.08 -1.33
CA ARG A 252 24.21 -9.31 -1.66
C ARG A 252 24.54 -9.86 -3.04
N GLU A 253 24.80 -8.99 -4.01
CA GLU A 253 25.20 -9.36 -5.37
C GLU A 253 26.62 -9.94 -5.40
N GLU A 254 27.56 -9.36 -4.65
CA GLU A 254 28.92 -9.89 -4.46
C GLU A 254 28.88 -11.28 -3.79
N LEU A 255 28.12 -11.44 -2.70
CA LEU A 255 27.95 -12.76 -2.05
C LEU A 255 27.30 -13.80 -2.98
N ALA A 256 26.35 -13.38 -3.82
CA ALA A 256 25.73 -14.26 -4.81
C ALA A 256 26.70 -14.62 -5.94
N HIS A 257 27.55 -13.69 -6.37
CA HIS A 257 28.59 -13.92 -7.37
C HIS A 257 29.68 -14.86 -6.83
N GLU A 258 30.16 -14.65 -5.60
CA GLU A 258 31.09 -15.55 -4.91
C GLU A 258 30.51 -16.97 -4.74
N ALA A 259 29.24 -17.07 -4.34
CA ALA A 259 28.55 -18.36 -4.22
C ALA A 259 28.38 -19.09 -5.57
N TRP A 260 28.24 -18.35 -6.68
CA TRP A 260 28.09 -18.94 -8.01
C TRP A 260 29.44 -19.28 -8.67
N SER A 261 30.47 -18.47 -8.44
CA SER A 261 31.84 -18.70 -8.92
C SER A 261 32.60 -19.76 -8.12
N GLY A 262 32.29 -19.93 -6.84
CA GLY A 262 32.82 -21.03 -6.01
C GLY A 262 32.24 -22.42 -6.28
N VAL A 263 31.15 -22.51 -7.06
CA VAL A 263 30.56 -23.79 -7.52
C VAL A 263 31.15 -24.23 -8.88
N ALA A 264 31.90 -23.35 -9.55
CA ALA A 264 32.52 -23.60 -10.85
C ALA A 264 34.03 -23.95 -10.76
N ALA A 265 34.56 -24.16 -9.56
CA ALA A 265 35.92 -24.63 -9.29
C ALA A 265 35.88 -26.02 -8.63
#